data_AF-A0A7K1BAZ6-F1
#
_entry.id   AF-A0A7K1BAZ6-F1
#
_cell.length_a   1.000
_cell.length_b   1.000
_cell.length_c   1.000
_cell.angle_alpha   90.00
_cell.angle_beta   90.00
_cell.angle_gamma   90.00
#
_symmetry.space_group_name_H-M   'P 1'
#
loop_
_entity.id
_entity.type
_entity.pdbx_description
1 polymer ?
#
loop_
_entity_poly.entity_id
_entity_poly.type
_entity_poly.pdbx_seq_one_letter_code
_entity_poly.pdbx_strand_id
1 'polypeptide(L)' 'MIDLLVDHPVALLFVVLACGAALGAIRVRGVSLGPAGALFAGLALSAIDERLAIPEVVGSVGLALFTYGIGLSSG' A
#
# COMPACT_ATOMS: atom_id res chain seq x y z
N MET A 1 -6.57 15.82 -13.24
CA MET A 1 -6.15 14.40 -13.23
C MET A 1 -6.14 13.85 -11.81
N ILE A 2 -5.61 14.59 -10.84
CA ILE A 2 -5.65 14.26 -9.41
C ILE A 2 -7.09 14.09 -8.91
N ASP A 3 -8.03 14.95 -9.34
CA ASP A 3 -9.43 14.87 -8.89
C ASP A 3 -10.14 13.55 -9.26
N LEU A 4 -9.76 12.90 -10.37
CA LEU A 4 -10.32 11.58 -10.74
C LEU A 4 -9.90 10.49 -9.73
N LEU A 5 -8.67 10.60 -9.21
CA LEU A 5 -8.14 9.65 -8.23
C LEU A 5 -8.70 9.90 -6.83
N VAL A 6 -9.07 11.16 -6.54
CA VAL A 6 -9.75 11.55 -5.30
C VAL A 6 -11.23 11.10 -5.31
N ASP A 7 -11.93 11.24 -6.44
CA ASP A 7 -13.32 10.79 -6.57
C ASP A 7 -13.45 9.25 -6.63
N HIS A 8 -12.41 8.54 -7.06
CA HIS A 8 -12.36 7.08 -7.12
C HIS A 8 -11.26 6.50 -6.23
N PRO A 9 -11.50 6.35 -4.91
CA PRO A 9 -10.51 5.84 -3.96
C PRO A 9 -10.07 4.40 -4.25
N VAL A 10 -10.90 3.61 -4.93
CA VAL A 10 -10.53 2.25 -5.38
C VAL A 10 -9.46 2.30 -6.48
N ALA A 11 -9.53 3.28 -7.39
CA ALA A 11 -8.51 3.48 -8.41
C ALA A 11 -7.19 3.93 -7.77
N LEU A 12 -7.27 4.83 -6.78
CA LEU A 12 -6.12 5.22 -5.97
C LEU A 12 -5.44 4.00 -5.31
N LEU A 13 -6.23 3.13 -4.69
CA LEU A 13 -5.72 1.89 -4.08
C LEU A 13 -5.00 1.00 -5.09
N PHE A 14 -5.55 0.84 -6.29
CA PHE A 14 -4.90 0.07 -7.35
C PHE A 14 -3.56 0.69 -7.77
N VAL A 15 -3.48 2.01 -7.88
CA VAL A 15 -2.24 2.72 -8.21
C VAL A 15 -1.21 2.54 -7.09
N VAL A 16 -1.61 2.71 -5.83
CA VAL A 16 -0.73 2.50 -4.67
C VAL A 16 -0.21 1.05 -4.64
N LEU A 17 -1.09 0.06 -4.82
CA LEU A 17 -0.70 -1.35 -4.83
C LEU A 17 0.24 -1.66 -5.99
N ALA A 18 -0.07 -1.17 -7.20
CA ALA A 18 0.76 -1.41 -8.38
C ALA A 18 2.15 -0.77 -8.22
N CYS A 19 2.22 0.49 -7.81
CA CYS A 19 3.49 1.17 -7.52
C CYS A 19 4.24 0.50 -6.37
N GLY A 20 3.54 0.14 -5.30
CA GLY A 20 4.10 -0.52 -4.13
C GLY A 20 4.69 -1.89 -4.43
N ALA A 21 3.96 -2.71 -5.19
CA ALA A 21 4.43 -4.02 -5.64
C ALA A 21 5.60 -3.89 -6.61
N ALA A 22 5.53 -2.94 -7.55
CA ALA A 22 6.63 -2.67 -8.47
C ALA A 22 7.89 -2.26 -7.71
N LEU A 23 7.79 -1.28 -6.79
CA LEU A 23 8.90 -0.84 -5.94
C LEU A 23 9.41 -1.96 -5.03
N GLY A 24 8.51 -2.76 -4.45
CA GLY A 24 8.85 -3.89 -3.60
C GLY A 24 9.59 -5.00 -4.33
N ALA A 25 9.29 -5.19 -5.63
CA ALA A 25 9.95 -6.15 -6.50
C ALA A 25 11.35 -5.68 -6.98
N ILE A 26 11.64 -4.37 -6.91
CA ILE A 26 12.98 -3.86 -7.23
C ILE A 26 13.99 -4.46 -6.25
N ARG A 27 15.00 -5.11 -6.81
CA ARG A 27 16.07 -5.75 -6.06
C ARG A 27 17.37 -4.98 -6.26
N VAL A 28 17.90 -4.42 -5.19
CA VAL A 28 19.17 -3.68 -5.20
C VAL A 28 20.19 -4.50 -4.43
N ARG A 29 21.30 -4.88 -5.08
CA ARG A 29 22.41 -5.64 -4.47
C ARG A 29 21.99 -6.94 -3.77
N GLY A 30 20.97 -7.62 -4.29
CA GLY A 30 20.44 -8.87 -3.72
C GLY A 30 19.37 -8.70 -2.64
N VAL A 31 19.10 -7.46 -2.19
CA VAL A 31 18.03 -7.15 -1.22
C VAL A 31 16.82 -6.59 -1.96
N SER A 32 15.62 -7.08 -1.66
CA SER A 32 14.34 -6.54 -2.18
C SER A 32 13.67 -5.67 -1.13
N LEU A 33 12.98 -4.60 -1.55
CA LEU A 33 12.17 -3.78 -0.64
C LEU A 33 11.00 -4.57 -0.04
N GLY A 34 10.49 -5.58 -0.76
CA GLY A 34 9.41 -6.43 -0.26
C GLY A 34 8.19 -5.62 0.20
N PRO A 35 7.61 -5.90 1.39
CA PRO A 35 6.47 -5.17 1.91
C PRO A 35 6.73 -3.67 2.12
N ALA A 36 7.97 -3.28 2.40
CA ALA A 36 8.32 -1.88 2.61
C ALA A 36 8.11 -1.03 1.35
N GLY A 37 8.17 -1.63 0.15
CA GLY A 37 7.88 -0.94 -1.11
C GLY A 37 6.46 -0.36 -1.17
N ALA A 38 5.48 -1.07 -0.62
CA ALA A 38 4.09 -0.59 -0.56
C ALA A 38 3.91 0.57 0.42
N LEU A 39 4.60 0.53 1.57
CA LEU A 39 4.65 1.65 2.53
C LEU A 39 5.23 2.90 1.89
N PHE A 40 6.37 2.79 1.22
CA PHE A 40 7.00 3.93 0.54
C PHE A 40 6.15 4.47 -0.60
N ALA A 41 5.47 3.60 -1.37
CA ALA A 41 4.56 4.05 -2.42
C ALA A 41 3.39 4.86 -1.85
N GLY A 42 2.76 4.39 -0.77
CA GLY A 42 1.69 5.11 -0.09
C GLY A 42 2.16 6.46 0.45
N LEU A 43 3.31 6.49 1.15
CA LEU A 43 3.91 7.73 1.66
C LEU A 43 4.23 8.72 0.54
N ALA A 44 4.81 8.27 -0.57
CA ALA A 44 5.13 9.14 -1.70
C ALA A 44 3.88 9.71 -2.37
N LEU A 45 2.83 8.88 -2.55
CA LEU A 45 1.57 9.32 -3.15
C LEU A 45 0.83 10.32 -2.24
N SER A 46 0.79 10.08 -0.93
CA SER A 46 0.18 11.02 0.02
C SER A 46 1.02 12.28 0.26
N ALA A 47 2.34 12.24 0.01
CA ALA A 47 3.19 13.43 0.07
C ALA A 47 3.00 14.38 -1.12
N ILE A 48 2.48 13.88 -2.26
CA ILE A 48 2.20 14.71 -3.44
C ILE A 48 0.93 15.55 -3.23
N ASP A 49 -0.10 14.97 -2.62
CA ASP A 49 -1.35 15.67 -2.28
C ASP A 49 -2.02 14.96 -1.10
N GLU A 50 -2.37 15.71 -0.06
CA GLU A 50 -2.98 15.20 1.16
C GLU A 50 -4.37 14.57 0.89
N ARG A 51 -5.03 14.95 -0.21
CA ARG A 51 -6.30 14.37 -0.67
C ARG A 51 -6.14 12.96 -1.24
N LEU A 52 -4.92 12.54 -1.60
CA LEU A 52 -4.61 11.15 -1.94
C LEU A 52 -4.44 10.28 -0.68
N ALA A 53 -5.32 10.45 0.29
CA ALA A 53 -5.36 9.61 1.47
C ALA A 53 -6.00 8.25 1.12
N ILE A 54 -5.30 7.18 1.45
CA ILE A 54 -5.83 5.82 1.35
C ILE A 54 -6.96 5.67 2.38
N PRO A 55 -8.12 5.10 2.00
CA PRO A 55 -9.22 4.86 2.93
C PRO A 55 -8.78 4.06 4.17
N GLU A 56 -9.12 4.54 5.37
CA GLU A 56 -8.71 3.91 6.65
C GLU A 56 -9.11 2.44 6.75
N VAL A 57 -10.24 2.06 6.14
CA VAL A 57 -10.73 0.67 6.09
C VAL A 57 -9.69 -0.30 5.56
N VAL A 58 -8.79 0.13 4.66
CA VAL A 58 -7.73 -0.73 4.12
C VAL A 58 -6.70 -1.08 5.17
N GLY A 59 -6.34 -0.12 6.02
CA GLY A 59 -5.47 -0.35 7.17
C GLY A 59 -6.09 -1.32 8.17
N SER A 60 -7.38 -1.13 8.49
CA SER A 60 -8.11 -2.02 9.39
C SER A 60 -8.21 -3.45 8.86
N VAL A 61 -8.56 -3.61 7.58
CA VAL A 61 -8.65 -4.92 6.93
C VAL A 61 -7.27 -5.59 6.86
N GLY A 62 -6.23 -4.86 6.48
CA GLY A 62 -4.86 -5.38 6.44
C GLY A 62 -4.38 -5.87 7.81
N LEU A 63 -4.64 -5.09 8.87
CA LEU A 63 -4.30 -5.46 10.24
C LEU A 63 -5.10 -6.69 10.73
N ALA A 64 -6.38 -6.77 10.39
CA ALA A 64 -7.23 -7.91 10.73
C ALA A 64 -6.72 -9.19 10.05
N LEU A 65 -6.40 -9.13 8.75
CA LEU A 65 -5.83 -10.26 8.00
C LEU A 65 -4.45 -10.66 8.52
N PHE A 66 -3.60 -9.68 8.85
CA PHE A 66 -2.28 -9.93 9.44
C PHE A 66 -2.39 -10.65 10.79
N THR A 67 -3.23 -10.13 11.69
CA THR A 67 -3.46 -10.73 13.02
C THR A 67 -4.05 -12.14 12.90
N TYR A 68 -4.99 -12.34 11.97
CA TYR A 68 -5.55 -13.66 11.68
C TYR A 68 -4.48 -14.65 11.18
N GLY A 69 -3.63 -14.23 10.24
CA GLY A 69 -2.54 -15.06 9.73
C GLY A 69 -1.52 -15.44 10.81
N ILE A 70 -1.15 -14.49 11.67
CA ILE A 70 -0.30 -14.76 12.84
C ILE A 70 -0.97 -15.79 13.75
N GLY A 71 -2.25 -15.61 14.07
CA GLY A 71 -3.04 -16.54 14.88
C GLY A 71 -3.05 -17.95 14.33
N LEU A 72 -3.26 -18.11 13.01
CA LEU A 72 -3.19 -19.40 12.32
C LEU A 72 -1.80 -20.04 12.35
N SER A 73 -0.72 -19.24 12.25
CA SER A 73 0.65 -19.77 12.28
C SER A 73 1.12 -20.17 13.68
N SER A 74 0.48 -19.64 14.72
CA SER A 74 0.82 -19.87 16.12
C SER A 74 0.03 -21.03 16.77
N GLY A 75 -0.98 -21.56 16.09
CA GLY A 75 -1.75 -22.75 16.50
C GLY A 75 -1.30 -24.00 15.76
#